data_AF-A0A250I7S2-F1
#
_entry.id   AF-A0A250I7S2-F1
#
_cell.length_a   1.000
_cell.length_b   1.000
_cell.length_c   1.000
_cell.angle_alpha   90.00
_cell.angle_beta   90.00
_cell.angle_gamma   90.00
#
_symmetry.space_group_name_H-M   'P 1'
#
loop_
_entity.id
_entity.type
_entity.pdbx_description
1 polymer ?
#
loop_
_entity_poly.entity_id
_entity_poly.type
_entity_poly.pdbx_seq_one_letter_code
_entity_poly.pdbx_strand_id
1 'polypeptide(L)'
;MRAGTVDLTERKPWRIRAACTGIDIPYARPSRAVRHRGLRVLRAAVLSGVSLVGLPGLAAIAPHLADRTGPIVGLAGKCVDVAASGTANGTAVQLYTCATGVAQTWTISDTGTIRNPHSGKCLDVTGQGTANGSTIQLWDCNGSGAQQWIYDASAQTLRNPQSGRCLDVTGENSADRTRLQIWDCNGQSNQKWRLPGDDGACTRSVAAGDSTLAVTFNGVRYNVAVYVPSGVGATTRLPLVLNLHGTGSSGSGQIAYSNIKSAAQTNKFAVVAPSGAIVSGSGFAWNVPGVTSGPRDDVAFLDQVITTMGSTLCGEPGRVFAIGYSGGARMASAFSCARPDRLAGLAAIAGLRAGRPDPANMSQPEAAACRPASTVPVVAFHGQQDYTNPYDGGGSSVWQYSVPAAQQRWATLNGCGPTPTTVSVSSHVSKLTYSGCRNGADVLLYRISNGGHTWPGTPQPSPGNGTTTQEIDANALLWSFFASH
;
A
#
# COMPACT_ATOMS: atom_id res chain seq x y z
N MET A 1 73.00 13.71 -7.35
CA MET A 1 73.60 13.68 -8.72
C MET A 1 73.48 12.24 -9.21
N ARG A 2 72.86 11.87 -10.33
CA ARG A 2 72.28 12.60 -11.47
C ARG A 2 70.96 11.96 -11.86
N ALA A 3 70.04 12.82 -12.30
CA ALA A 3 68.78 12.50 -12.94
C ALA A 3 69.03 12.00 -14.38
N GLY A 4 68.22 11.04 -14.83
CA GLY A 4 68.09 10.66 -16.24
C GLY A 4 66.84 11.32 -16.81
N THR A 5 67.08 12.27 -17.70
CA THR A 5 66.13 13.13 -18.42
C THR A 5 65.11 12.35 -19.26
N VAL A 6 63.85 12.74 -19.15
CA VAL A 6 62.78 12.41 -20.10
C VAL A 6 62.78 13.50 -21.17
N ASP A 7 63.00 13.11 -22.42
CA ASP A 7 62.82 14.00 -23.58
C ASP A 7 61.43 13.79 -24.18
N LEU A 8 60.70 14.89 -24.33
CA LEU A 8 59.33 14.99 -24.83
C LEU A 8 59.34 15.89 -26.06
N THR A 9 59.75 15.38 -27.22
CA THR A 9 59.42 16.01 -28.50
C THR A 9 59.24 14.93 -29.56
N GLU A 10 57.99 14.60 -29.89
CA GLU A 10 57.43 14.67 -31.24
C GLU A 10 56.03 14.01 -31.30
N ARG A 11 55.01 14.87 -31.49
CA ARG A 11 53.65 14.46 -31.85
C ARG A 11 53.53 14.50 -33.37
N LYS A 12 53.27 13.36 -34.04
CA LYS A 12 52.56 13.31 -35.34
C LYS A 12 51.72 12.03 -35.50
N PRO A 13 50.63 12.08 -36.29
CA PRO A 13 49.42 11.29 -36.06
C PRO A 13 49.37 9.98 -36.88
N TRP A 14 48.89 8.90 -36.27
CA TRP A 14 48.61 7.65 -36.96
C TRP A 14 47.26 7.71 -37.67
N ARG A 15 47.29 7.70 -39.00
CA ARG A 15 46.16 7.37 -39.87
C ARG A 15 46.18 5.86 -40.11
N ILE A 16 45.17 5.13 -39.66
CA ILE A 16 44.96 3.74 -40.07
C ILE A 16 44.07 3.74 -41.32
N ARG A 17 44.67 3.38 -42.46
CA ARG A 17 43.96 2.89 -43.64
C ARG A 17 43.70 1.40 -43.42
N ALA A 18 42.44 0.99 -43.38
CA ALA A 18 42.08 -0.42 -43.54
C ALA A 18 41.80 -0.67 -45.03
N ALA A 19 42.65 -1.48 -45.65
CA ALA A 19 42.50 -1.97 -47.01
C ALA A 19 41.59 -3.21 -47.02
N CYS A 20 40.73 -3.27 -48.03
CA CYS A 20 39.85 -4.40 -48.33
C CYS A 20 40.62 -5.56 -48.97
N THR A 21 40.46 -6.75 -48.40
CA THR A 21 40.61 -8.09 -49.03
C THR A 21 39.64 -8.99 -48.24
N GLY A 22 38.57 -9.57 -48.77
CA GLY A 22 38.50 -10.41 -49.96
C GLY A 22 38.41 -11.88 -49.51
N ILE A 23 37.26 -12.30 -48.95
CA ILE A 23 36.92 -13.71 -48.73
C ILE A 23 35.50 -13.93 -49.24
N ASP A 24 35.40 -14.77 -50.26
CA ASP A 24 34.18 -15.16 -50.97
C ASP A 24 33.28 -16.06 -50.13
N ILE A 25 31.99 -15.72 -50.08
CA ILE A 25 30.91 -16.55 -49.53
C ILE A 25 30.03 -16.98 -50.72
N PRO A 26 29.89 -18.28 -51.03
CA PRO A 26 29.04 -18.69 -52.13
C PRO A 26 27.56 -18.70 -51.72
N TYR A 27 26.77 -17.92 -52.47
CA TYR A 27 25.31 -17.89 -52.50
C TYR A 27 24.77 -19.17 -53.15
N ALA A 28 23.97 -19.98 -52.45
CA ALA A 28 23.23 -21.09 -53.04
C ALA A 28 21.73 -20.74 -53.17
N ARG A 29 21.23 -20.74 -54.41
CA ARG A 29 19.82 -20.58 -54.79
C ARG A 29 19.09 -21.94 -54.84
N PRO A 30 17.74 -21.95 -54.84
CA PRO A 30 16.95 -23.14 -54.49
C PRO A 30 16.69 -24.08 -55.67
N SER A 31 16.67 -25.39 -55.40
CA SER A 31 16.35 -26.45 -56.38
C SER A 31 15.00 -27.10 -56.09
N ARG A 32 14.25 -27.31 -57.17
CA ARG A 32 12.90 -27.88 -57.24
C ARG A 32 12.82 -29.38 -56.88
N ALA A 33 11.68 -29.71 -56.26
CA ALA A 33 10.84 -30.91 -56.35
C ALA A 33 11.40 -32.24 -56.90
N VAL A 34 11.28 -33.29 -56.07
CA VAL A 34 11.01 -34.67 -56.51
C VAL A 34 9.85 -35.25 -55.69
N ARG A 35 8.92 -35.89 -56.42
CA ARG A 35 7.66 -36.47 -55.96
C ARG A 35 7.88 -37.83 -55.29
N HIS A 36 7.15 -38.11 -54.20
CA HIS A 36 6.73 -39.46 -53.86
C HIS A 36 5.20 -39.54 -53.82
N ARG A 37 4.65 -40.35 -54.73
CA ARG A 37 3.34 -41.02 -54.60
C ARG A 37 3.44 -41.93 -53.37
N GLY A 38 2.48 -42.15 -52.49
CA GLY A 38 1.04 -41.99 -52.50
C GLY A 38 0.50 -43.20 -51.73
N LEU A 39 -0.23 -42.99 -50.64
CA LEU A 39 -1.18 -43.98 -50.11
C LEU A 39 -2.23 -43.24 -49.28
N ARG A 40 -3.47 -43.26 -49.76
CA ARG A 40 -4.66 -42.78 -49.05
C ARG A 40 -5.05 -43.85 -48.03
N VAL A 41 -5.28 -43.46 -46.77
CA VAL A 41 -6.11 -44.23 -45.85
C VAL A 41 -7.18 -43.28 -45.29
N LEU A 42 -8.40 -43.79 -45.30
CA LEU A 42 -9.67 -43.11 -45.15
C LEU A 42 -9.86 -42.45 -43.77
N ARG A 43 -10.57 -41.32 -43.79
CA ARG A 43 -11.26 -40.75 -42.63
C ARG A 43 -12.35 -41.70 -42.16
N ALA A 44 -12.31 -42.10 -40.90
CA ALA A 44 -13.45 -42.61 -40.17
C ALA A 44 -13.65 -41.75 -38.92
N ALA A 45 -14.77 -41.05 -38.87
CA ALA A 45 -15.24 -40.36 -37.67
C ALA A 45 -15.72 -41.41 -36.69
N VAL A 46 -15.16 -41.40 -35.46
CA VAL A 46 -15.75 -42.09 -34.33
C VAL A 46 -16.23 -41.02 -33.36
N LEU A 47 -17.54 -40.82 -33.35
CA LEU A 47 -18.25 -40.17 -32.26
C LEU A 47 -18.16 -41.11 -31.04
N SER A 48 -17.48 -40.66 -29.99
CA SER A 48 -17.65 -41.24 -28.66
C SER A 48 -18.17 -40.13 -27.75
N GLY A 49 -19.48 -40.16 -27.54
CA GLY A 49 -20.14 -39.34 -26.55
C GLY A 49 -19.69 -39.77 -25.15
N VAL A 50 -19.21 -38.79 -24.39
CA VAL A 50 -19.17 -38.88 -22.93
C VAL A 50 -20.12 -37.80 -22.43
N SER A 51 -21.25 -38.27 -21.90
CA SER A 51 -22.25 -37.45 -21.23
C SER A 51 -21.64 -36.81 -19.98
N LEU A 52 -21.34 -35.50 -20.06
CA LEU A 52 -21.19 -34.68 -18.87
C LEU A 52 -22.59 -34.42 -18.31
N VAL A 53 -22.99 -35.23 -17.32
CA VAL A 53 -24.11 -34.90 -16.45
C VAL A 53 -23.74 -33.61 -15.73
N GLY A 54 -24.39 -32.52 -16.11
CA GLY A 54 -24.28 -31.23 -15.45
C GLY A 54 -24.82 -31.35 -14.02
N LEU A 55 -23.95 -31.19 -13.04
CA LEU A 55 -24.37 -30.79 -11.71
C LEU A 55 -24.71 -29.29 -11.77
N PRO A 56 -25.95 -28.88 -11.47
CA PRO A 56 -26.27 -27.47 -11.37
C PRO A 56 -25.61 -26.90 -10.11
N GLY A 57 -24.92 -25.78 -10.30
CA GLY A 57 -24.66 -24.71 -9.35
C GLY A 57 -24.62 -25.04 -7.85
N LEU A 58 -23.40 -25.10 -7.33
CA LEU A 58 -23.08 -24.34 -6.13
C LEU A 58 -21.92 -23.43 -6.49
N ALA A 59 -22.24 -22.29 -7.10
CA ALA A 59 -21.39 -21.13 -6.95
C ALA A 59 -21.24 -20.94 -5.43
N ALA A 60 -20.04 -21.17 -4.91
CA ALA A 60 -19.71 -20.76 -3.57
C ALA A 60 -19.90 -19.25 -3.54
N ILE A 61 -21.04 -18.81 -3.01
CA ILE A 61 -21.28 -17.43 -2.62
C ILE A 61 -20.20 -17.15 -1.59
N ALA A 62 -19.11 -16.50 -2.03
CA ALA A 62 -18.21 -15.86 -1.09
C ALA A 62 -19.08 -14.89 -0.27
N PRO A 63 -18.96 -14.87 1.07
CA PRO A 63 -19.76 -13.95 1.86
C PRO A 63 -19.40 -12.54 1.41
N HIS A 64 -20.33 -11.87 0.74
CA HIS A 64 -20.41 -10.42 0.80
C HIS A 64 -20.34 -10.07 2.28
N LEU A 65 -19.47 -9.13 2.67
CA LEU A 65 -19.53 -8.58 4.02
C LEU A 65 -20.96 -8.05 4.17
N ALA A 66 -21.79 -8.75 4.95
CA ALA A 66 -23.22 -8.50 5.00
C ALA A 66 -23.49 -7.06 5.44
N ASP A 67 -24.55 -6.46 4.90
CA ASP A 67 -25.06 -5.18 5.34
C ASP A 67 -25.15 -5.14 6.88
N ARG A 68 -24.53 -4.13 7.49
CA ARG A 68 -24.46 -4.01 8.95
C ARG A 68 -25.60 -3.15 9.44
N THR A 69 -26.44 -3.69 10.31
CA THR A 69 -27.63 -2.99 10.83
C THR A 69 -27.54 -2.76 12.33
N GLY A 70 -27.78 -1.53 12.78
CA GLY A 70 -27.80 -1.15 14.20
C GLY A 70 -27.50 0.33 14.42
N PRO A 71 -27.05 0.74 15.63
CA PRO A 71 -26.74 2.13 15.93
C PRO A 71 -25.38 2.58 15.39
N ILE A 72 -25.33 3.82 14.90
CA ILE A 72 -24.07 4.56 14.68
C ILE A 72 -23.85 5.43 15.91
N VAL A 73 -22.77 5.19 16.65
CA VAL A 73 -22.48 5.85 17.93
C VAL A 73 -21.31 6.81 17.77
N GLY A 74 -21.42 8.05 18.25
CA GLY A 74 -20.37 9.05 18.18
C GLY A 74 -20.14 9.77 19.50
N LEU A 75 -20.04 11.10 19.42
CA LEU A 75 -19.72 12.00 20.53
C LEU A 75 -20.51 11.66 21.81
N ALA A 76 -19.79 11.59 22.93
CA ALA A 76 -20.34 11.26 24.26
C ALA A 76 -21.13 9.93 24.32
N GLY A 77 -20.86 8.99 23.41
CA GLY A 77 -21.56 7.70 23.36
C GLY A 77 -23.00 7.80 22.86
N LYS A 78 -23.35 8.89 22.16
CA LYS A 78 -24.70 9.15 21.63
C LYS A 78 -24.84 8.69 20.18
N CYS A 79 -26.07 8.50 19.75
CA CYS A 79 -26.39 7.87 18.49
C CYS A 79 -26.79 8.88 17.42
N VAL A 80 -26.48 8.55 16.16
CA VAL A 80 -27.08 9.19 14.99
C VAL A 80 -28.56 8.84 14.96
N ASP A 81 -29.41 9.85 15.01
CA ASP A 81 -30.84 9.75 15.30
C ASP A 81 -31.67 10.47 14.24
N VAL A 82 -32.74 9.83 13.78
CA VAL A 82 -33.78 10.45 12.97
C VAL A 82 -34.76 11.16 13.90
N ALA A 83 -34.85 12.49 13.79
CA ALA A 83 -35.66 13.30 14.67
C ALA A 83 -37.11 12.81 14.73
N ALA A 84 -37.58 12.52 15.95
CA ALA A 84 -38.92 12.03 16.24
C ALA A 84 -39.33 10.77 15.46
N SER A 85 -38.37 9.95 15.00
CA SER A 85 -38.62 8.79 14.12
C SER A 85 -39.35 9.17 12.82
N GLY A 86 -39.22 10.41 12.35
CA GLY A 86 -39.91 10.89 11.15
C GLY A 86 -39.53 10.10 9.90
N THR A 87 -40.47 9.96 8.97
CA THR A 87 -40.29 9.21 7.71
C THR A 87 -40.38 10.10 6.49
N ALA A 88 -40.54 11.41 6.63
CA ALA A 88 -40.63 12.35 5.51
C ALA A 88 -39.25 12.75 4.99
N ASN A 89 -39.15 13.08 3.71
CA ASN A 89 -37.97 13.76 3.16
C ASN A 89 -37.75 15.09 3.89
N GLY A 90 -36.49 15.41 4.18
CA GLY A 90 -36.14 16.59 4.98
C GLY A 90 -36.20 16.39 6.49
N THR A 91 -36.57 15.20 6.97
CA THR A 91 -36.49 14.91 8.42
C THR A 91 -35.06 15.09 8.90
N ALA A 92 -34.88 15.86 9.96
CA ALA A 92 -33.59 16.16 10.55
C ALA A 92 -32.91 14.89 11.09
N VAL A 93 -31.63 14.69 10.76
CA VAL A 93 -30.73 13.76 11.46
C VAL A 93 -29.88 14.48 12.51
N GLN A 94 -29.91 13.99 13.74
CA GLN A 94 -29.38 14.66 14.92
C GLN A 94 -28.54 13.70 15.78
N LEU A 95 -27.85 14.23 16.77
CA LEU A 95 -27.26 13.46 17.86
C LEU A 95 -28.31 13.29 18.95
N TYR A 96 -28.50 12.07 19.46
CA TYR A 96 -29.41 11.81 20.56
C TYR A 96 -28.92 10.67 21.45
N THR A 97 -29.27 10.70 22.73
CA THR A 97 -29.00 9.62 23.68
C THR A 97 -29.43 8.27 23.09
N CYS A 98 -28.52 7.30 23.09
CA CYS A 98 -28.80 6.01 22.48
C CYS A 98 -29.97 5.31 23.18
N ALA A 99 -30.92 4.82 22.38
CA ALA A 99 -32.10 4.11 22.83
C ALA A 99 -32.39 2.94 21.88
N THR A 100 -33.10 1.92 22.38
CA THR A 100 -33.61 0.85 21.53
C THR A 100 -34.82 1.36 20.74
N GLY A 101 -34.63 1.77 19.50
CA GLY A 101 -35.70 2.34 18.69
C GLY A 101 -35.34 2.53 17.22
N VAL A 102 -36.37 2.61 16.38
CA VAL A 102 -36.26 2.67 14.92
C VAL A 102 -35.56 3.93 14.39
N ALA A 103 -35.58 5.03 15.14
CA ALA A 103 -34.92 6.28 14.79
C ALA A 103 -33.39 6.18 14.72
N GLN A 104 -32.80 5.24 15.44
CA GLN A 104 -31.35 5.12 15.60
C GLN A 104 -30.79 3.86 14.93
N THR A 105 -31.66 3.11 14.23
CA THR A 105 -31.24 1.94 13.45
C THR A 105 -30.85 2.37 12.04
N TRP A 106 -29.63 2.03 11.65
CA TRP A 106 -29.07 2.29 10.34
C TRP A 106 -28.52 1.00 9.74
N THR A 107 -28.79 0.78 8.46
CA THR A 107 -28.19 -0.27 7.64
C THR A 107 -27.14 0.36 6.75
N ILE A 108 -25.91 -0.13 6.86
CA ILE A 108 -24.77 0.34 6.07
C ILE A 108 -24.46 -0.71 5.02
N SER A 109 -24.55 -0.32 3.75
CA SER A 109 -24.20 -1.16 2.62
C SER A 109 -22.71 -1.11 2.28
N ASP A 110 -22.21 -2.15 1.63
CA ASP A 110 -20.84 -2.20 1.07
C ASP A 110 -20.61 -1.15 -0.03
N THR A 111 -21.69 -0.67 -0.66
CA THR A 111 -21.67 0.41 -1.65
C THR A 111 -21.53 1.82 -1.05
N GLY A 112 -21.50 1.96 0.28
CA GLY A 112 -21.31 3.26 0.95
C GLY A 112 -22.61 4.04 1.20
N THR A 113 -23.77 3.40 1.02
CA THR A 113 -25.08 4.00 1.35
C THR A 113 -25.45 3.66 2.79
N ILE A 114 -25.94 4.66 3.53
CA ILE A 114 -26.43 4.50 4.91
C ILE A 114 -27.93 4.75 4.92
N ARG A 115 -28.72 3.71 5.20
CA ARG A 115 -30.19 3.74 5.12
C ARG A 115 -30.82 3.52 6.48
N ASN A 116 -31.84 4.30 6.82
CA ASN A 116 -32.68 4.01 7.98
C ASN A 116 -33.76 2.99 7.56
N PRO A 117 -33.78 1.76 8.10
CA PRO A 117 -34.70 0.71 7.64
C PRO A 117 -36.18 1.04 7.84
N HIS A 118 -36.48 1.85 8.85
CA HIS A 118 -37.85 2.20 9.20
C HIS A 118 -38.51 3.14 8.19
N SER A 119 -37.82 4.23 7.83
CA SER A 119 -38.27 5.15 6.79
C SER A 119 -37.98 4.62 5.38
N GLY A 120 -37.00 3.74 5.25
CA GLY A 120 -36.45 3.29 3.98
C GLY A 120 -35.61 4.32 3.23
N LYS A 121 -35.26 5.43 3.90
CA LYS A 121 -34.56 6.60 3.34
C LYS A 121 -33.09 6.63 3.70
N CYS A 122 -32.31 7.40 2.95
CA CYS A 122 -30.87 7.48 3.05
C CYS A 122 -30.41 8.69 3.89
N LEU A 123 -29.26 8.53 4.53
CA LEU A 123 -28.51 9.60 5.20
C LEU A 123 -27.95 10.55 4.14
N ASP A 124 -28.48 11.77 4.08
CA ASP A 124 -28.33 12.67 2.94
C ASP A 124 -27.79 14.04 3.36
N VAL A 125 -26.80 14.55 2.62
CA VAL A 125 -26.37 15.95 2.76
C VAL A 125 -27.38 16.87 2.08
N THR A 126 -28.01 17.73 2.88
CA THR A 126 -29.15 18.55 2.46
C THR A 126 -28.84 19.35 1.19
N GLY A 127 -29.67 19.18 0.17
CA GLY A 127 -29.55 19.93 -1.09
C GLY A 127 -28.28 19.63 -1.89
N GLN A 128 -27.61 18.50 -1.63
CA GLN A 128 -26.28 18.18 -2.18
C GLN A 128 -25.20 19.22 -1.84
N GLY A 129 -25.36 19.91 -0.71
CA GLY A 129 -24.41 20.91 -0.23
C GLY A 129 -23.00 20.33 -0.08
N THR A 130 -21.99 21.13 -0.40
CA THR A 130 -20.59 20.72 -0.29
C THR A 130 -19.81 21.56 0.71
N ALA A 131 -20.35 22.68 1.19
CA ALA A 131 -19.67 23.58 2.13
C ALA A 131 -19.74 23.08 3.58
N ASN A 132 -18.80 23.53 4.41
CA ASN A 132 -18.85 23.36 5.87
C ASN A 132 -20.20 23.89 6.39
N GLY A 133 -20.83 23.11 7.27
CA GLY A 133 -22.13 23.45 7.84
C GLY A 133 -23.35 22.98 7.05
N SER A 134 -23.17 22.34 5.89
CA SER A 134 -24.30 21.72 5.19
C SER A 134 -24.88 20.61 6.06
N THR A 135 -26.16 20.71 6.41
CA THR A 135 -26.80 19.83 7.40
C THR A 135 -27.18 18.46 6.84
N ILE A 136 -27.39 17.48 7.72
CA ILE A 136 -27.82 16.13 7.34
C ILE A 136 -29.33 15.93 7.53
N GLN A 137 -29.95 15.24 6.57
CA GLN A 137 -31.37 14.92 6.55
C GLN A 137 -31.61 13.46 6.13
N LEU A 138 -32.85 12.99 6.30
CA LEU A 138 -33.36 11.84 5.57
C LEU A 138 -33.87 12.29 4.20
N TRP A 139 -33.53 11.51 3.17
CA TRP A 139 -34.06 11.71 1.83
C TRP A 139 -34.25 10.39 1.09
N ASP A 140 -35.17 10.36 0.13
CA ASP A 140 -35.32 9.21 -0.76
C ASP A 140 -33.99 8.83 -1.39
N CYS A 141 -33.68 7.54 -1.34
CA CYS A 141 -32.44 7.03 -1.88
C CYS A 141 -32.43 7.22 -3.40
N ASN A 142 -31.54 8.08 -3.90
CA ASN A 142 -31.50 8.53 -5.29
C ASN A 142 -30.14 8.30 -5.97
N GLY A 143 -29.18 7.71 -5.24
CA GLY A 143 -27.85 7.37 -5.77
C GLY A 143 -26.92 8.57 -5.98
N SER A 144 -27.32 9.78 -5.57
CA SER A 144 -26.46 10.96 -5.64
C SER A 144 -25.25 10.85 -4.71
N GLY A 145 -24.21 11.63 -4.99
CA GLY A 145 -23.02 11.69 -4.14
C GLY A 145 -23.29 12.24 -2.74
N ALA A 146 -24.42 12.94 -2.52
CA ALA A 146 -24.85 13.43 -1.21
C ALA A 146 -25.28 12.30 -0.24
N GLN A 147 -25.53 11.09 -0.77
CA GLN A 147 -25.95 9.91 -0.01
C GLN A 147 -24.87 8.85 0.12
N GLN A 148 -23.67 9.16 -0.39
CA GLN A 148 -22.50 8.27 -0.33
C GLN A 148 -21.62 8.64 0.85
N TRP A 149 -21.12 7.62 1.53
CA TRP A 149 -20.29 7.74 2.71
C TRP A 149 -19.18 6.68 2.69
N ILE A 150 -17.95 7.13 2.92
CA ILE A 150 -16.77 6.28 3.05
C ILE A 150 -16.37 6.30 4.52
N TYR A 151 -16.38 5.14 5.16
CA TYR A 151 -15.90 5.00 6.53
C TYR A 151 -14.40 4.73 6.54
N ASP A 152 -13.65 5.59 7.22
CA ASP A 152 -12.26 5.32 7.59
C ASP A 152 -12.24 4.73 9.00
N ALA A 153 -11.97 3.44 9.12
CA ALA A 153 -11.93 2.75 10.40
C ALA A 153 -10.75 3.16 11.30
N SER A 154 -9.67 3.70 10.71
CA SER A 154 -8.50 4.14 11.47
C SER A 154 -8.72 5.51 12.11
N ALA A 155 -9.33 6.43 11.37
CA ALA A 155 -9.72 7.75 11.88
C ALA A 155 -11.09 7.72 12.60
N GLN A 156 -11.86 6.64 12.41
CA GLN A 156 -13.25 6.50 12.82
C GLN A 156 -14.18 7.55 12.20
N THR A 157 -13.91 8.00 10.97
CA THR A 157 -14.66 9.09 10.33
C THR A 157 -15.56 8.58 9.20
N LEU A 158 -16.77 9.15 9.07
CA LEU A 158 -17.64 8.98 7.90
C LEU A 158 -17.46 10.16 6.94
N ARG A 159 -16.73 9.97 5.84
CA ARG A 159 -16.46 11.02 4.85
C ARG A 159 -17.45 10.94 3.68
N ASN A 160 -18.07 12.07 3.34
CA ASN A 160 -18.84 12.19 2.10
C ASN A 160 -17.87 12.44 0.92
N PRO A 161 -17.77 11.55 -0.08
CA PRO A 161 -16.77 11.66 -1.14
C PRO A 161 -17.02 12.83 -2.10
N GLN A 162 -18.27 13.27 -2.28
CA GLN A 162 -18.62 14.42 -3.13
C GLN A 162 -18.07 15.74 -2.57
N SER A 163 -18.27 15.98 -1.27
CA SER A 163 -17.80 17.21 -0.60
C SER A 163 -16.36 17.11 -0.12
N GLY A 164 -15.89 15.89 0.15
CA GLY A 164 -14.62 15.59 0.77
C GLY A 164 -14.58 15.80 2.28
N ARG A 165 -15.72 16.09 2.91
CA ARG A 165 -15.90 16.46 4.32
C ARG A 165 -16.45 15.30 5.16
N CYS A 166 -16.30 15.39 6.47
CA CYS A 166 -16.69 14.36 7.43
C CYS A 166 -18.06 14.67 8.08
N LEU A 167 -18.82 13.62 8.41
CA LEU A 167 -20.01 13.70 9.26
C LEU A 167 -19.60 14.25 10.64
N ASP A 168 -20.29 15.29 11.08
CA ASP A 168 -19.85 16.14 12.18
C ASP A 168 -21.03 16.48 13.09
N VAL A 169 -20.83 16.38 14.41
CA VAL A 169 -21.76 16.96 15.40
C VAL A 169 -21.45 18.44 15.53
N THR A 170 -22.44 19.29 15.20
CA THR A 170 -22.29 20.74 15.15
C THR A 170 -21.73 21.31 16.46
N GLY A 171 -20.57 21.96 16.37
CA GLY A 171 -19.93 22.66 17.48
C GLY A 171 -19.45 21.77 18.63
N GLU A 172 -19.20 20.48 18.38
CA GLU A 172 -18.82 19.49 19.41
C GLU A 172 -19.83 19.44 20.58
N ASN A 173 -21.08 19.79 20.30
CA ASN A 173 -22.13 19.86 21.32
C ASN A 173 -22.76 18.47 21.54
N SER A 174 -22.57 17.91 22.74
CA SER A 174 -23.11 16.60 23.12
C SER A 174 -24.57 16.63 23.60
N ALA A 175 -25.25 17.79 23.56
CA ALA A 175 -26.67 17.89 23.89
C ALA A 175 -27.52 17.08 22.91
N ASP A 176 -28.61 16.48 23.44
CA ASP A 176 -29.59 15.82 22.59
C ASP A 176 -30.22 16.79 21.61
N ARG A 177 -30.54 16.29 20.41
CA ARG A 177 -31.11 17.04 19.28
C ARG A 177 -30.14 18.00 18.60
N THR A 178 -28.85 17.94 18.93
CA THR A 178 -27.81 18.67 18.18
C THR A 178 -27.80 18.19 16.74
N ARG A 179 -27.89 19.10 15.77
CA ARG A 179 -27.93 18.76 14.35
C ARG A 179 -26.58 18.20 13.88
N LEU A 180 -26.64 17.20 13.01
CA LEU A 180 -25.46 16.76 12.28
C LEU A 180 -25.27 17.60 11.00
N GLN A 181 -24.02 17.78 10.63
CA GLN A 181 -23.57 18.51 9.45
C GLN A 181 -22.41 17.78 8.77
N ILE A 182 -21.94 18.30 7.64
CA ILE A 182 -20.60 18.02 7.14
C ILE A 182 -19.64 19.16 7.51
N TRP A 183 -18.41 18.79 7.86
CA TRP A 183 -17.34 19.73 8.15
C TRP A 183 -16.00 19.17 7.69
N ASP A 184 -15.00 20.03 7.44
CA ASP A 184 -13.64 19.60 7.11
C ASP A 184 -13.15 18.59 8.16
N CYS A 185 -12.59 17.48 7.67
CA CYS A 185 -12.12 16.40 8.52
C CYS A 185 -10.92 16.89 9.36
N ASN A 186 -11.07 16.90 10.69
CA ASN A 186 -10.11 17.55 11.59
C ASN A 186 -9.66 16.66 12.77
N GLY A 187 -10.16 15.42 12.85
CA GLY A 187 -9.76 14.42 13.85
C GLY A 187 -10.34 14.66 15.26
N GLN A 188 -11.20 15.66 15.43
CA GLN A 188 -11.88 15.94 16.70
C GLN A 188 -12.91 14.86 17.05
N SER A 189 -13.31 14.83 18.32
CA SER A 189 -14.16 13.75 18.86
C SER A 189 -15.57 13.75 18.27
N ASN A 190 -16.05 14.93 17.84
CA ASN A 190 -17.35 15.14 17.21
C ASN A 190 -17.47 14.60 15.78
N GLN A 191 -16.38 14.11 15.18
CA GLN A 191 -16.34 13.45 13.87
C GLN A 191 -16.02 11.95 13.95
N LYS A 192 -15.90 11.41 15.17
CA LYS A 192 -15.59 10.00 15.41
C LYS A 192 -16.86 9.20 15.61
N TRP A 193 -17.03 8.16 14.80
CA TRP A 193 -18.21 7.33 14.71
C TRP A 193 -17.83 5.86 14.78
N ARG A 194 -18.59 5.11 15.57
CA ARG A 194 -18.56 3.66 15.67
C ARG A 194 -19.79 3.12 14.95
N LEU A 195 -19.58 2.32 13.92
CA LEU A 195 -20.68 1.80 13.10
C LEU A 195 -21.35 0.58 13.77
N PRO A 196 -22.52 0.15 13.29
CA PRO A 196 -23.15 -1.08 13.75
C PRO A 196 -22.21 -2.27 13.54
N GLY A 197 -22.02 -3.08 14.59
CA GLY A 197 -21.06 -4.19 14.58
C GLY A 197 -19.59 -3.78 14.74
N ASP A 198 -19.29 -2.48 14.95
CA ASP A 198 -17.97 -2.01 15.37
C ASP A 198 -17.88 -1.89 16.90
N ASP A 199 -18.43 -2.83 17.68
CA ASP A 199 -18.37 -2.86 19.16
C ASP A 199 -16.95 -3.03 19.74
N GLY A 200 -15.92 -2.83 18.92
CA GLY A 200 -14.53 -3.14 19.23
C GLY A 200 -14.24 -4.64 19.11
N ALA A 201 -15.27 -5.51 19.09
CA ALA A 201 -15.10 -6.92 18.80
C ALA A 201 -14.99 -7.11 17.28
N CYS A 202 -13.91 -7.76 16.87
CA CYS A 202 -13.83 -8.37 15.56
C CYS A 202 -13.55 -9.85 15.75
N THR A 203 -13.89 -10.66 14.76
CA THR A 203 -13.45 -12.06 14.73
C THR A 203 -12.76 -12.29 13.40
N ARG A 204 -11.47 -12.60 13.46
CA ARG A 204 -10.67 -12.98 12.31
C ARG A 204 -11.25 -14.25 11.69
N SER A 205 -11.61 -14.18 10.42
CA SER A 205 -12.22 -15.27 9.66
C SER A 205 -11.20 -16.20 8.98
N VAL A 206 -9.92 -16.05 9.33
CA VAL A 206 -8.79 -16.72 8.69
C VAL A 206 -7.96 -17.46 9.74
N ALA A 207 -7.70 -18.75 9.48
CA ALA A 207 -6.86 -19.57 10.34
C ALA A 207 -5.41 -19.05 10.40
N ALA A 208 -4.69 -19.44 11.44
CA ALA A 208 -3.25 -19.20 11.51
C ALA A 208 -2.51 -19.93 10.36
N GLY A 209 -1.41 -19.36 9.90
CA GLY A 209 -0.60 -19.88 8.80
C GLY A 209 -0.71 -19.04 7.53
N ASP A 210 -0.22 -19.63 6.43
CA ASP A 210 -0.27 -19.02 5.10
C ASP A 210 -1.67 -19.18 4.48
N SER A 211 -2.16 -18.12 3.84
CA SER A 211 -3.42 -18.11 3.11
C SER A 211 -3.33 -17.21 1.89
N THR A 212 -4.25 -17.39 0.94
CA THR A 212 -4.44 -16.46 -0.18
C THR A 212 -5.85 -15.92 -0.09
N LEU A 213 -5.96 -14.61 0.13
CA LEU A 213 -7.23 -13.92 0.28
C LEU A 213 -7.48 -13.04 -0.93
N ALA A 214 -8.74 -12.85 -1.27
CA ALA A 214 -9.12 -12.04 -2.42
C ALA A 214 -9.45 -10.61 -2.01
N VAL A 215 -9.02 -9.67 -2.84
CA VAL A 215 -9.44 -8.26 -2.78
C VAL A 215 -10.03 -7.91 -4.14
N THR A 216 -11.28 -7.44 -4.15
CA THR A 216 -11.90 -6.91 -5.35
C THR A 216 -11.59 -5.42 -5.44
N PHE A 217 -11.05 -4.98 -6.57
CA PHE A 217 -10.74 -3.59 -6.86
C PHE A 217 -11.16 -3.26 -8.29
N ASN A 218 -12.01 -2.25 -8.45
CA ASN A 218 -12.61 -1.86 -9.74
C ASN A 218 -13.22 -3.06 -10.52
N GLY A 219 -13.93 -3.93 -9.81
CA GLY A 219 -14.57 -5.13 -10.38
C GLY A 219 -13.63 -6.28 -10.70
N VAL A 220 -12.31 -6.13 -10.51
CA VAL A 220 -11.31 -7.18 -10.73
C VAL A 220 -10.89 -7.79 -9.40
N ARG A 221 -10.84 -9.13 -9.35
CA ARG A 221 -10.41 -9.88 -8.17
C ARG A 221 -8.89 -10.09 -8.21
N TYR A 222 -8.20 -9.63 -7.16
CA TYR A 222 -6.77 -9.80 -6.97
C TYR A 222 -6.49 -10.72 -5.79
N ASN A 223 -5.51 -11.62 -5.95
CA ASN A 223 -5.05 -12.51 -4.89
C ASN A 223 -3.96 -11.81 -4.06
N VAL A 224 -4.13 -11.85 -2.75
CA VAL A 224 -3.22 -11.29 -1.75
C VAL A 224 -2.69 -12.42 -0.89
N ALA A 225 -1.37 -12.57 -0.82
CA ALA A 225 -0.75 -13.56 0.06
C ALA A 225 -0.78 -13.02 1.49
N VAL A 226 -1.22 -13.85 2.43
CA VAL A 226 -1.41 -13.46 3.83
C VAL A 226 -0.78 -14.49 4.74
N TYR A 227 -0.13 -14.02 5.79
CA TYR A 227 0.34 -14.87 6.89
C TYR A 227 -0.23 -14.38 8.22
N VAL A 228 -0.83 -15.28 8.97
CA VAL A 228 -1.39 -15.02 10.30
C VAL A 228 -0.59 -15.83 11.35
N PRO A 229 -0.06 -15.20 12.41
CA PRO A 229 0.71 -15.89 13.41
C PRO A 229 -0.17 -16.84 14.25
N SER A 230 0.41 -17.96 14.67
CA SER A 230 -0.28 -18.89 15.58
C SER A 230 -0.23 -18.42 17.04
N GLY A 231 -1.12 -18.98 17.87
CA GLY A 231 -1.22 -18.65 19.29
C GLY A 231 -1.90 -17.30 19.59
N VAL A 232 -2.63 -16.75 18.62
CA VAL A 232 -3.42 -15.52 18.79
C VAL A 232 -4.90 -15.85 18.61
N GLY A 233 -5.72 -15.52 19.62
CA GLY A 233 -7.17 -15.72 19.57
C GLY A 233 -7.82 -14.98 18.39
N ALA A 234 -8.88 -15.54 17.83
CA ALA A 234 -9.54 -14.96 16.64
C ALA A 234 -10.12 -13.56 16.90
N THR A 235 -10.40 -13.21 18.16
CA THR A 235 -10.91 -11.90 18.58
C THR A 235 -9.84 -10.91 18.99
N THR A 236 -8.58 -11.35 19.08
CA THR A 236 -7.45 -10.47 19.39
C THR A 236 -7.05 -9.72 18.14
N ARG A 237 -7.01 -8.38 18.25
CA ARG A 237 -6.58 -7.51 17.16
C ARG A 237 -5.10 -7.69 16.86
N LEU A 238 -4.75 -7.67 15.58
CA LEU A 238 -3.38 -7.80 15.11
C LEU A 238 -2.92 -6.54 14.37
N PRO A 239 -1.73 -6.02 14.67
CA PRO A 239 -1.07 -5.08 13.78
C PRO A 239 -0.94 -5.70 12.38
N LEU A 240 -1.07 -4.86 11.35
CA LEU A 240 -0.94 -5.29 9.97
C LEU A 240 0.36 -4.77 9.37
N VAL A 241 1.12 -5.66 8.72
CA VAL A 241 2.32 -5.30 7.96
C VAL A 241 2.07 -5.55 6.48
N LEU A 242 1.91 -4.46 5.73
CA LEU A 242 1.83 -4.46 4.28
C LEU A 242 3.23 -4.68 3.69
N ASN A 243 3.49 -5.82 3.06
CA ASN A 243 4.82 -6.24 2.60
C ASN A 243 4.92 -6.26 1.07
N LEU A 244 5.58 -5.26 0.49
CA LEU A 244 5.58 -5.00 -0.94
C LEU A 244 6.84 -5.54 -1.64
N HIS A 245 6.60 -6.33 -2.70
CA HIS A 245 7.64 -7.04 -3.42
C HIS A 245 8.50 -6.16 -4.34
N GLY A 246 9.75 -6.55 -4.58
CA GLY A 246 10.60 -5.96 -5.61
C GLY A 246 10.13 -6.27 -7.05
N THR A 247 10.62 -5.50 -8.02
CA THR A 247 10.30 -5.72 -9.44
C THR A 247 10.63 -7.15 -9.88
N GLY A 248 9.71 -7.79 -10.61
CA GLY A 248 9.85 -9.16 -11.09
C GLY A 248 9.42 -10.24 -10.10
N SER A 249 8.84 -9.87 -8.96
CA SER A 249 8.40 -10.79 -7.91
C SER A 249 6.87 -10.73 -7.71
N SER A 250 6.36 -11.35 -6.65
CA SER A 250 4.96 -11.39 -6.27
C SER A 250 4.81 -11.28 -4.75
N GLY A 251 3.59 -11.12 -4.25
CA GLY A 251 3.32 -11.09 -2.80
C GLY A 251 3.84 -12.33 -2.06
N SER A 252 3.59 -13.54 -2.59
CA SER A 252 4.11 -14.78 -2.00
C SER A 252 5.64 -14.86 -2.08
N GLY A 253 6.22 -14.46 -3.20
CA GLY A 253 7.68 -14.36 -3.37
C GLY A 253 8.32 -13.41 -2.35
N GLN A 254 7.66 -12.30 -2.03
CA GLN A 254 8.14 -11.35 -1.05
C GLN A 254 8.05 -11.86 0.39
N ILE A 255 6.98 -12.56 0.76
CA ILE A 255 6.90 -13.23 2.08
C ILE A 255 8.07 -14.20 2.25
N ALA A 256 8.39 -14.98 1.21
CA ALA A 256 9.51 -15.91 1.25
C ALA A 256 10.86 -15.18 1.31
N TYR A 257 11.08 -14.18 0.45
CA TYR A 257 12.37 -13.48 0.34
C TYR A 257 12.72 -12.65 1.58
N SER A 258 11.74 -11.92 2.13
CA SER A 258 11.93 -11.09 3.32
C SER A 258 12.09 -11.90 4.61
N ASN A 259 11.70 -13.19 4.60
CA ASN A 259 11.66 -14.04 5.80
C ASN A 259 10.85 -13.43 6.97
N ILE A 260 9.88 -12.56 6.66
CA ILE A 260 9.15 -11.76 7.65
C ILE A 260 8.28 -12.62 8.60
N LYS A 261 7.95 -13.87 8.20
CA LYS A 261 7.07 -14.76 8.97
C LYS A 261 7.61 -15.06 10.37
N SER A 262 8.94 -15.18 10.51
CA SER A 262 9.55 -15.40 11.83
C SER A 262 9.31 -14.21 12.78
N ALA A 263 9.49 -12.99 12.27
CA ALA A 263 9.21 -11.78 13.03
C ALA A 263 7.71 -11.64 13.33
N ALA A 264 6.83 -11.98 12.37
CA ALA A 264 5.38 -11.98 12.55
C ALA A 264 4.94 -12.96 13.65
N GLN A 265 5.51 -14.17 13.65
CA GLN A 265 5.23 -15.20 14.65
C GLN A 265 5.70 -14.79 16.05
N THR A 266 6.86 -14.14 16.15
CA THR A 266 7.45 -13.69 17.42
C THR A 266 6.67 -12.51 17.98
N ASN A 267 6.35 -11.53 17.14
CA ASN A 267 5.82 -10.24 17.56
C ASN A 267 4.31 -10.08 17.40
N LYS A 268 3.63 -11.13 16.94
CA LYS A 268 2.17 -11.21 16.80
C LYS A 268 1.60 -10.08 15.93
N PHE A 269 2.03 -10.02 14.68
CA PHE A 269 1.41 -9.19 13.63
C PHE A 269 1.04 -10.04 12.41
N ALA A 270 0.03 -9.63 11.66
CA ALA A 270 -0.33 -10.28 10.39
C ALA A 270 0.45 -9.65 9.23
N VAL A 271 0.85 -10.48 8.26
CA VAL A 271 1.53 -10.03 7.04
C VAL A 271 0.54 -10.04 5.90
N VAL A 272 0.48 -8.94 5.17
CA VAL A 272 -0.37 -8.76 3.99
C VAL A 272 0.54 -8.41 2.82
N ALA A 273 0.67 -9.31 1.86
CA ALA A 273 1.56 -9.16 0.71
C ALA A 273 0.78 -9.24 -0.61
N PRO A 274 0.29 -8.10 -1.13
CA PRO A 274 -0.31 -8.04 -2.46
C PRO A 274 0.75 -8.09 -3.56
N SER A 275 0.32 -8.41 -4.78
CA SER A 275 1.14 -8.30 -5.99
C SER A 275 0.80 -7.03 -6.78
N GLY A 276 1.82 -6.43 -7.41
CA GLY A 276 1.67 -5.39 -8.43
C GLY A 276 0.91 -5.90 -9.66
N ALA A 277 0.52 -4.99 -10.56
CA ALA A 277 -0.28 -5.32 -11.74
C ALA A 277 0.48 -5.20 -13.07
N ILE A 278 1.69 -4.65 -13.07
CA ILE A 278 2.51 -4.57 -14.28
C ILE A 278 3.25 -5.88 -14.43
N VAL A 279 3.04 -6.62 -15.52
CA VAL A 279 3.78 -7.86 -15.79
C VAL A 279 5.26 -7.54 -16.01
N SER A 280 6.14 -8.21 -15.28
CA SER A 280 7.59 -7.99 -15.35
C SER A 280 8.33 -9.30 -15.11
N GLY A 281 9.00 -9.82 -16.15
CA GLY A 281 9.65 -11.14 -16.06
C GLY A 281 8.65 -12.23 -15.71
N SER A 282 8.97 -13.06 -14.71
CA SER A 282 8.08 -14.10 -14.18
C SER A 282 7.11 -13.61 -13.11
N GLY A 283 7.14 -12.32 -12.77
CA GLY A 283 6.30 -11.73 -11.73
C GLY A 283 5.76 -10.37 -12.15
N PHE A 284 5.77 -9.44 -11.20
CA PHE A 284 5.09 -8.16 -11.33
C PHE A 284 5.97 -6.98 -10.93
N ALA A 285 5.52 -5.79 -11.30
CA ALA A 285 6.00 -4.51 -10.86
C ALA A 285 4.83 -3.61 -10.43
N TRP A 286 5.16 -2.57 -9.67
CA TRP A 286 4.21 -1.59 -9.16
C TRP A 286 4.10 -0.40 -10.11
N ASN A 287 2.90 0.17 -10.21
CA ASN A 287 2.62 1.49 -10.76
C ASN A 287 2.93 2.55 -9.69
N VAL A 288 4.18 2.98 -9.62
CA VAL A 288 4.67 3.97 -8.65
C VAL A 288 4.45 5.36 -9.25
N PRO A 289 3.65 6.24 -8.63
CA PRO A 289 3.31 7.55 -9.17
C PRO A 289 4.53 8.35 -9.66
N GLY A 290 4.50 8.73 -10.93
CA GLY A 290 5.54 9.53 -11.57
C GLY A 290 6.88 8.82 -11.79
N VAL A 291 6.94 7.50 -11.58
CA VAL A 291 8.15 6.67 -11.75
C VAL A 291 7.89 5.56 -12.76
N THR A 292 6.82 4.81 -12.60
CA THR A 292 6.34 3.81 -13.55
C THR A 292 4.89 4.10 -13.90
N SER A 293 4.41 3.53 -15.01
CA SER A 293 3.01 3.63 -15.43
C SER A 293 2.46 2.23 -15.64
N GLY A 294 1.29 1.96 -15.05
CA GLY A 294 0.65 0.65 -15.11
C GLY A 294 -0.87 0.74 -15.23
N PRO A 295 -1.53 -0.40 -15.44
CA PRO A 295 -2.98 -0.44 -15.70
C PRO A 295 -3.85 -0.22 -14.46
N ARG A 296 -3.26 -0.27 -13.26
CA ARG A 296 -3.95 -0.15 -11.98
C ARG A 296 -3.38 1.01 -11.19
N ASP A 297 -4.24 1.82 -10.59
CA ASP A 297 -3.82 2.73 -9.53
C ASP A 297 -3.43 1.91 -8.30
N ASP A 298 -2.12 1.70 -8.11
CA ASP A 298 -1.60 0.90 -7.00
C ASP A 298 -1.72 1.64 -5.67
N VAL A 299 -1.83 2.97 -5.62
CA VAL A 299 -2.07 3.69 -4.36
C VAL A 299 -3.49 3.40 -3.87
N ALA A 300 -4.49 3.57 -4.74
CA ALA A 300 -5.88 3.27 -4.40
C ALA A 300 -6.11 1.77 -4.14
N PHE A 301 -5.42 0.89 -4.87
CA PHE A 301 -5.50 -0.54 -4.62
C PHE A 301 -4.93 -0.94 -3.26
N LEU A 302 -3.76 -0.41 -2.86
CA LEU A 302 -3.18 -0.70 -1.55
C LEU A 302 -4.07 -0.20 -0.41
N ASP A 303 -4.74 0.93 -0.60
CA ASP A 303 -5.75 1.43 0.34
C ASP A 303 -6.90 0.43 0.52
N GLN A 304 -7.44 -0.08 -0.60
CA GLN A 304 -8.48 -1.11 -0.58
C GLN A 304 -7.99 -2.41 0.08
N VAL A 305 -6.73 -2.81 -0.16
CA VAL A 305 -6.13 -3.98 0.50
C VAL A 305 -6.11 -3.79 2.01
N ILE A 306 -5.66 -2.63 2.51
CA ILE A 306 -5.65 -2.35 3.96
C ILE A 306 -7.07 -2.39 4.51
N THR A 307 -8.05 -1.79 3.83
CA THR A 307 -9.45 -1.79 4.26
C THR A 307 -10.01 -3.22 4.37
N THR A 308 -9.87 -4.01 3.31
CA THR A 308 -10.37 -5.39 3.28
C THR A 308 -9.67 -6.25 4.32
N MET A 309 -8.33 -6.20 4.40
CA MET A 309 -7.57 -7.03 5.33
C MET A 309 -7.74 -6.59 6.79
N GLY A 310 -7.90 -5.30 7.05
CA GLY A 310 -8.26 -4.77 8.37
C GLY A 310 -9.54 -5.40 8.91
N SER A 311 -10.57 -5.53 8.07
CA SER A 311 -11.79 -6.22 8.46
C SER A 311 -11.60 -7.73 8.56
N THR A 312 -11.03 -8.37 7.55
CA THR A 312 -10.94 -9.84 7.45
C THR A 312 -10.04 -10.46 8.53
N LEU A 313 -8.95 -9.77 8.88
CA LEU A 313 -7.94 -10.29 9.80
C LEU A 313 -8.12 -9.82 11.24
N CYS A 314 -9.21 -9.09 11.55
CA CYS A 314 -9.35 -8.41 12.83
C CYS A 314 -8.13 -7.51 13.09
N GLY A 315 -7.82 -6.65 12.12
CA GLY A 315 -6.69 -5.73 12.18
C GLY A 315 -6.85 -4.71 13.30
N GLU A 316 -5.73 -4.30 13.89
CA GLU A 316 -5.67 -3.23 14.89
C GLU A 316 -5.74 -1.86 14.19
N PRO A 317 -6.79 -1.07 14.43
CA PRO A 317 -6.90 0.27 13.87
C PRO A 317 -5.69 1.12 14.30
N GLY A 318 -5.12 1.88 13.36
CA GLY A 318 -3.97 2.73 13.64
C GLY A 318 -2.63 1.99 13.77
N ARG A 319 -2.58 0.65 13.71
CA ARG A 319 -1.31 -0.12 13.69
C ARG A 319 -1.14 -0.90 12.40
N VAL A 320 -1.11 -0.13 11.31
CA VAL A 320 -0.78 -0.63 9.97
C VAL A 320 0.57 -0.06 9.56
N PHE A 321 1.48 -0.91 9.11
CA PHE A 321 2.82 -0.52 8.72
C PHE A 321 3.10 -0.95 7.29
N ALA A 322 3.82 -0.14 6.53
CA ALA A 322 4.25 -0.49 5.18
C ALA A 322 5.72 -0.84 5.17
N ILE A 323 6.05 -1.99 4.58
CA ILE A 323 7.42 -2.39 4.29
C ILE A 323 7.56 -2.72 2.81
N GLY A 324 8.76 -2.55 2.27
CA GLY A 324 8.99 -2.97 0.89
C GLY A 324 10.47 -3.16 0.56
N TYR A 325 10.71 -3.88 -0.54
CA TYR A 325 12.02 -4.11 -1.10
C TYR A 325 12.13 -3.53 -2.51
N SER A 326 13.21 -2.79 -2.81
CA SER A 326 13.50 -2.30 -4.17
C SER A 326 12.32 -1.55 -4.81
N GLY A 327 11.70 -2.07 -5.88
CA GLY A 327 10.47 -1.53 -6.47
C GLY A 327 9.31 -1.41 -5.48
N GLY A 328 9.16 -2.37 -4.56
CA GLY A 328 8.17 -2.33 -3.50
C GLY A 328 8.48 -1.31 -2.41
N ALA A 329 9.77 -1.04 -2.13
CA ALA A 329 10.15 0.05 -1.22
C ALA A 329 9.83 1.43 -1.81
N ARG A 330 10.00 1.59 -3.14
CA ARG A 330 9.56 2.79 -3.85
C ARG A 330 8.04 2.95 -3.78
N MET A 331 7.29 1.86 -3.96
CA MET A 331 5.84 1.88 -3.84
C MET A 331 5.38 2.16 -2.39
N ALA A 332 6.01 1.54 -1.39
CA ALA A 332 5.72 1.79 0.03
C ALA A 332 5.99 3.25 0.40
N SER A 333 7.07 3.84 -0.12
CA SER A 333 7.38 5.26 0.03
C SER A 333 6.32 6.16 -0.60
N ALA A 334 5.89 5.86 -1.82
CA ALA A 334 4.85 6.61 -2.51
C ALA A 334 3.48 6.50 -1.82
N PHE A 335 3.10 5.30 -1.39
CA PHE A 335 1.86 5.06 -0.65
C PHE A 335 1.88 5.79 0.70
N SER A 336 2.99 5.74 1.45
CA SER A 336 3.13 6.45 2.72
C SER A 336 3.04 7.96 2.56
N CYS A 337 3.45 8.48 1.40
CA CYS A 337 3.31 9.89 1.11
C CYS A 337 1.87 10.30 0.72
N ALA A 338 1.19 9.44 -0.05
CA ALA A 338 -0.17 9.71 -0.52
C ALA A 338 -1.23 9.47 0.56
N ARG A 339 -1.02 8.45 1.41
CA ARG A 339 -1.95 7.98 2.45
C ARG A 339 -1.29 7.85 3.82
N PRO A 340 -0.70 8.94 4.35
CA PRO A 340 -0.08 8.92 5.67
C PRO A 340 -1.10 8.70 6.80
N ASP A 341 -2.40 8.94 6.53
CA ASP A 341 -3.54 8.63 7.40
C ASP A 341 -3.70 7.12 7.65
N ARG A 342 -3.19 6.27 6.76
CA ARG A 342 -3.41 4.83 6.79
C ARG A 342 -2.27 4.05 7.45
N LEU A 343 -1.17 4.70 7.81
CA LEU A 343 0.04 4.03 8.29
C LEU A 343 0.60 4.65 9.56
N ALA A 344 1.05 3.79 10.47
CA ALA A 344 1.84 4.16 11.64
C ALA A 344 3.35 4.22 11.34
N GLY A 345 3.82 3.66 10.24
CA GLY A 345 5.23 3.73 9.88
C GLY A 345 5.60 3.06 8.55
N LEU A 346 6.78 3.43 8.07
CA LEU A 346 7.39 2.95 6.83
C LEU A 346 8.75 2.29 7.09
N ALA A 347 8.97 1.09 6.56
CA ALA A 347 10.30 0.50 6.42
C ALA A 347 10.67 0.28 4.95
N ALA A 348 11.76 0.90 4.49
CA ALA A 348 12.21 0.79 3.10
C ALA A 348 13.55 0.05 3.01
N ILE A 349 13.57 -1.11 2.34
CA ILE A 349 14.77 -1.92 2.13
C ILE A 349 15.24 -1.74 0.68
N ALA A 350 16.50 -1.32 0.52
CA ALA A 350 17.14 -1.12 -0.77
C ALA A 350 16.32 -0.26 -1.76
N GLY A 351 15.59 0.74 -1.28
CA GLY A 351 14.64 1.46 -2.13
C GLY A 351 13.91 2.68 -1.55
N LEU A 352 14.44 3.32 -0.49
CA LEU A 352 13.80 4.50 0.10
C LEU A 352 13.71 5.65 -0.91
N ARG A 353 12.52 6.25 -1.01
CA ARG A 353 12.26 7.46 -1.79
C ARG A 353 11.36 8.42 -1.01
N ALA A 354 11.36 9.70 -1.38
CA ALA A 354 10.52 10.75 -0.80
C ALA A 354 9.96 11.65 -1.91
N GLY A 355 9.24 11.03 -2.85
CA GLY A 355 8.87 11.61 -4.14
C GLY A 355 9.73 11.05 -5.30
N ARG A 356 9.37 11.39 -6.54
CA ARG A 356 10.19 11.06 -7.72
C ARG A 356 11.40 12.00 -7.82
N PRO A 357 12.43 11.67 -8.64
CA PRO A 357 13.48 12.62 -8.96
C PRO A 357 12.90 13.91 -9.58
N ASP A 358 13.42 15.06 -9.16
CA ASP A 358 12.99 16.35 -9.68
C ASP A 358 13.35 16.47 -11.18
N PRO A 359 12.40 16.72 -12.08
CA PRO A 359 12.69 16.91 -13.50
C PRO A 359 13.65 18.07 -13.79
N ALA A 360 13.68 19.11 -12.93
CA ALA A 360 14.58 20.24 -13.05
C ALA A 360 15.97 19.95 -12.44
N ASN A 361 16.05 19.05 -11.46
CA ASN A 361 17.31 18.60 -10.89
C ASN A 361 17.21 17.17 -10.36
N MET A 362 17.56 16.19 -11.20
CA MET A 362 17.38 14.77 -10.88
C MET A 362 18.18 14.29 -9.65
N SER A 363 19.19 15.05 -9.20
CA SER A 363 19.91 14.77 -7.96
C SER A 363 19.12 15.09 -6.68
N GLN A 364 17.94 15.69 -6.81
CA GLN A 364 17.06 16.07 -5.71
C GLN A 364 15.68 15.37 -5.78
N PRO A 365 15.04 15.11 -4.64
CA PRO A 365 13.63 14.69 -4.62
C PRO A 365 12.70 15.85 -5.01
N GLU A 366 11.73 15.61 -5.88
CA GLU A 366 10.73 16.61 -6.25
C GLU A 366 9.78 16.89 -5.08
N ALA A 367 9.78 18.13 -4.59
CA ALA A 367 8.95 18.52 -3.46
C ALA A 367 7.45 18.39 -3.71
N ALA A 368 6.99 18.59 -4.95
CA ALA A 368 5.57 18.53 -5.32
C ALA A 368 5.04 17.09 -5.39
N ALA A 369 5.89 16.11 -5.71
CA ALA A 369 5.50 14.71 -5.80
C ALA A 369 5.26 14.05 -4.44
N CYS A 370 5.67 14.68 -3.34
CA CYS A 370 5.44 14.14 -2.01
C CYS A 370 5.20 15.22 -0.94
N ARG A 371 3.94 15.30 -0.48
CA ARG A 371 3.43 16.26 0.52
C ARG A 371 2.42 15.57 1.45
N PRO A 372 2.86 14.70 2.36
CA PRO A 372 1.93 14.00 3.25
C PRO A 372 1.25 14.99 4.20
N ALA A 373 -0.03 14.75 4.50
CA ALA A 373 -0.84 15.59 5.40
C ALA A 373 -0.47 15.42 6.89
N SER A 374 0.22 14.34 7.24
CA SER A 374 0.72 14.04 8.58
C SER A 374 2.15 13.49 8.52
N THR A 375 2.82 13.45 9.67
CA THR A 375 4.17 12.89 9.82
C THR A 375 4.17 11.38 9.71
N VAL A 376 5.22 10.79 9.13
CA VAL A 376 5.35 9.33 8.96
C VAL A 376 6.69 8.87 9.54
N PRO A 377 6.73 8.05 10.61
CA PRO A 377 7.97 7.44 11.08
C PRO A 377 8.62 6.59 9.97
N VAL A 378 9.92 6.76 9.72
CA VAL A 378 10.63 6.06 8.64
C VAL A 378 11.89 5.35 9.15
N VAL A 379 12.05 4.09 8.79
CA VAL A 379 13.31 3.36 8.89
C VAL A 379 13.72 2.82 7.53
N ALA A 380 15.00 2.93 7.18
CA ALA A 380 15.52 2.41 5.92
C ALA A 380 16.79 1.59 6.11
N PHE A 381 17.04 0.68 5.18
CA PHE A 381 18.21 -0.18 5.14
C PHE A 381 18.77 -0.18 3.73
N HIS A 382 20.05 0.17 3.56
CA HIS A 382 20.62 0.28 2.22
C HIS A 382 22.12 -0.01 2.19
N GLY A 383 22.53 -0.80 1.21
CA GLY A 383 23.92 -1.16 0.96
C GLY A 383 24.66 -0.12 0.12
N GLN A 384 25.90 0.22 0.46
CA GLN A 384 26.72 1.16 -0.32
C GLN A 384 27.29 0.53 -1.61
N GLN A 385 27.28 -0.80 -1.71
CA GLN A 385 27.68 -1.54 -2.91
C GLN A 385 26.46 -2.04 -3.70
N ASP A 386 25.31 -1.39 -3.53
CA ASP A 386 24.10 -1.63 -4.31
C ASP A 386 24.27 -1.04 -5.72
N TYR A 387 24.59 -1.88 -6.72
CA TYR A 387 24.74 -1.43 -8.10
C TYR A 387 23.41 -1.31 -8.88
N THR A 388 22.30 -1.79 -8.29
CA THR A 388 20.97 -1.73 -8.91
C THR A 388 20.29 -0.41 -8.57
N ASN A 389 20.32 -0.06 -7.29
CA ASN A 389 19.82 1.15 -6.68
C ASN A 389 20.98 1.83 -5.92
N PRO A 390 21.95 2.48 -6.61
CA PRO A 390 23.12 3.12 -6.00
C PRO A 390 22.81 3.98 -4.77
N TYR A 391 23.51 3.73 -3.67
CA TYR A 391 23.33 4.49 -2.42
C TYR A 391 23.51 6.00 -2.63
N ASP A 392 24.53 6.39 -3.40
CA ASP A 392 24.86 7.78 -3.70
C ASP A 392 24.03 8.39 -4.85
N GLY A 393 23.09 7.62 -5.43
CA GLY A 393 22.34 8.05 -6.60
C GLY A 393 23.13 7.90 -7.91
N GLY A 394 22.69 8.57 -8.98
CA GLY A 394 23.30 8.48 -10.31
C GLY A 394 23.04 7.17 -11.06
N GLY A 395 22.03 6.40 -10.64
CA GLY A 395 21.64 5.15 -11.27
C GLY A 395 20.73 5.37 -12.48
N SER A 396 19.74 4.47 -12.65
CA SER A 396 18.72 4.59 -13.70
C SER A 396 17.91 5.90 -13.59
N SER A 397 17.13 6.26 -14.60
CA SER A 397 16.30 7.48 -14.60
C SER A 397 15.31 7.53 -13.42
N VAL A 398 14.89 6.37 -12.91
CA VAL A 398 14.03 6.22 -11.74
C VAL A 398 14.80 6.24 -10.41
N TRP A 399 16.13 6.28 -10.45
CA TRP A 399 17.04 6.19 -9.32
C TRP A 399 18.19 7.22 -9.40
N GLN A 400 17.85 8.51 -9.44
CA GLN A 400 18.84 9.58 -9.65
C GLN A 400 19.36 10.21 -8.36
N TYR A 401 18.50 10.62 -7.43
CA TYR A 401 18.96 11.16 -6.15
C TYR A 401 19.39 10.06 -5.17
N SER A 402 20.24 10.43 -4.21
CA SER A 402 20.84 9.51 -3.24
C SER A 402 19.87 9.07 -2.13
N VAL A 403 20.19 7.96 -1.47
CA VAL A 403 19.43 7.48 -0.30
C VAL A 403 19.50 8.48 0.86
N PRO A 404 20.66 9.10 1.19
CA PRO A 404 20.71 10.21 2.14
C PRO A 404 19.80 11.39 1.78
N ALA A 405 19.67 11.76 0.49
CA ALA A 405 18.77 12.82 0.08
C ALA A 405 17.29 12.45 0.32
N ALA A 406 16.93 11.17 0.10
CA ALA A 406 15.61 10.64 0.46
C ALA A 406 15.35 10.75 1.97
N GLN A 407 16.33 10.32 2.79
CA GLN A 407 16.26 10.35 4.25
C GLN A 407 16.10 11.78 4.78
N GLN A 408 16.92 12.72 4.29
CA GLN A 408 16.86 14.12 4.67
C GLN A 408 15.52 14.76 4.29
N ARG A 409 14.95 14.38 3.14
CA ARG A 409 13.63 14.86 2.75
C ARG A 409 12.54 14.35 3.70
N TRP A 410 12.54 13.08 4.07
CA TRP A 410 11.61 12.57 5.10
C TRP A 410 11.79 13.28 6.44
N ALA A 411 13.03 13.54 6.86
CA ALA A 411 13.31 14.31 8.07
C ALA A 411 12.72 15.73 8.01
N THR A 412 12.83 16.39 6.84
CA THR A 412 12.20 17.70 6.60
C THR A 412 10.68 17.62 6.64
N LEU A 413 10.08 16.60 6.01
CA LEU A 413 8.63 16.37 6.03
C LEU A 413 8.11 16.13 7.45
N ASN A 414 8.88 15.44 8.29
CA ASN A 414 8.55 15.19 9.69
C ASN A 414 8.93 16.34 10.64
N GLY A 415 9.63 17.37 10.16
CA GLY A 415 10.06 18.51 10.98
C GLY A 415 11.15 18.19 11.98
N CYS A 416 12.04 17.25 11.66
CA CYS A 416 13.20 16.89 12.48
C CYS A 416 14.30 17.97 12.44
N GLY A 417 15.32 17.81 13.29
CA GLY A 417 16.56 18.58 13.18
C GLY A 417 17.26 18.38 11.82
N PRO A 418 18.12 19.32 11.37
CA PRO A 418 18.67 19.32 10.02
C PRO A 418 19.84 18.35 9.81
N THR A 419 20.38 17.74 10.88
CA THR A 419 21.59 16.91 10.82
C THR A 419 21.37 15.60 11.57
N PRO A 420 21.70 14.44 10.98
CA PRO A 420 21.56 13.17 11.65
C PRO A 420 22.74 12.86 12.56
N THR A 421 22.49 12.21 13.69
CA THR A 421 23.55 11.56 14.46
C THR A 421 23.91 10.23 13.81
N THR A 422 25.20 9.89 13.75
CA THR A 422 25.68 8.60 13.23
C THR A 422 26.29 7.76 14.34
N VAL A 423 25.84 6.52 14.48
CA VAL A 423 26.36 5.56 15.46
C VAL A 423 26.79 4.28 14.75
N SER A 424 27.95 3.74 15.13
CA SER A 424 28.38 2.42 14.65
C SER A 424 27.52 1.33 15.31
N VAL A 425 26.97 0.43 14.50
CA VAL A 425 26.17 -0.72 14.95
C VAL A 425 27.04 -1.98 14.95
N SER A 426 27.87 -2.14 13.92
CA SER A 426 28.80 -3.25 13.74
C SER A 426 29.93 -2.85 12.79
N SER A 427 30.80 -3.78 12.42
CA SER A 427 31.96 -3.54 11.55
C SER A 427 31.59 -2.86 10.23
N HIS A 428 30.46 -3.24 9.62
CA HIS A 428 30.03 -2.68 8.34
C HIS A 428 28.71 -1.91 8.40
N VAL A 429 28.07 -1.83 9.57
CA VAL A 429 26.76 -1.19 9.71
C VAL A 429 26.86 0.05 10.58
N SER A 430 26.35 1.16 10.06
CA SER A 430 26.15 2.41 10.80
C SER A 430 24.68 2.82 10.76
N LYS A 431 24.18 3.40 11.85
CA LYS A 431 22.82 3.93 11.96
C LYS A 431 22.87 5.45 11.99
N LEU A 432 22.19 6.08 11.03
CA LEU A 432 21.98 7.52 10.96
C LEU A 432 20.57 7.81 11.46
N THR A 433 20.42 8.77 12.38
CA THR A 433 19.13 9.12 13.00
C THR A 433 18.91 10.62 12.94
N TYR A 434 17.82 11.04 12.30
CA TYR A 434 17.23 12.35 12.52
C TYR A 434 16.19 12.23 13.65
N SER A 435 16.37 13.02 14.71
CA SER A 435 15.50 13.05 15.89
C SER A 435 14.91 14.45 16.11
N GLY A 436 14.08 14.58 17.14
CA GLY A 436 13.37 15.83 17.44
C GLY A 436 12.27 16.13 16.42
N CYS A 437 11.74 15.08 15.80
CA CYS A 437 10.68 15.17 14.80
C CYS A 437 9.32 15.45 15.44
N ARG A 438 8.41 16.08 14.69
CA ARG A 438 7.03 16.28 15.16
C ARG A 438 6.36 14.92 15.38
N ASN A 439 5.54 14.83 16.43
CA ASN A 439 4.81 13.63 16.81
C ASN A 439 5.69 12.38 16.98
N GLY A 440 6.97 12.56 17.32
CA GLY A 440 7.93 11.45 17.49
C GLY A 440 8.24 10.70 16.19
N ALA A 441 7.96 11.26 15.01
CA ALA A 441 8.16 10.57 13.73
C ALA A 441 9.63 10.55 13.29
N ASP A 442 10.46 9.79 14.00
CA ASP A 442 11.89 9.70 13.75
C ASP A 442 12.21 9.11 12.36
N VAL A 443 13.39 9.48 11.83
CA VAL A 443 13.86 9.02 10.51
C VAL A 443 15.24 8.37 10.61
N LEU A 444 15.26 7.05 10.45
CA LEU A 444 16.44 6.19 10.61
C LEU A 444 16.94 5.64 9.26
N LEU A 445 18.25 5.52 9.11
CA LEU A 445 18.89 4.81 8.01
C LEU A 445 20.01 3.92 8.54
N TYR A 446 19.90 2.62 8.31
CA TYR A 446 20.98 1.66 8.44
C TYR A 446 21.77 1.61 7.14
N ARG A 447 22.95 2.21 7.16
CA ARG A 447 23.92 2.22 6.06
C ARG A 447 24.88 1.04 6.22
N ILE A 448 24.98 0.22 5.18
CA ILE A 448 25.76 -1.03 5.19
C ILE A 448 26.89 -0.90 4.17
N SER A 449 28.14 -0.69 4.63
CA SER A 449 29.26 -0.29 3.78
C SER A 449 29.67 -1.34 2.75
N ASN A 450 29.54 -2.62 3.07
CA ASN A 450 29.82 -3.73 2.17
C ASN A 450 28.56 -4.36 1.55
N GLY A 451 27.38 -3.83 1.87
CA GLY A 451 26.09 -4.42 1.49
C GLY A 451 25.72 -4.12 0.04
N GLY A 452 25.09 -5.09 -0.62
CA GLY A 452 24.53 -4.95 -1.96
C GLY A 452 23.04 -4.61 -1.97
N HIS A 453 22.40 -4.87 -3.11
CA HIS A 453 20.95 -4.78 -3.34
C HIS A 453 20.22 -5.95 -2.69
N THR A 454 20.16 -6.02 -1.36
CA THR A 454 19.69 -7.21 -0.65
C THR A 454 18.86 -6.85 0.59
N TRP A 455 18.20 -7.85 1.18
CA TRP A 455 17.49 -7.73 2.45
C TRP A 455 18.40 -8.13 3.63
N PRO A 456 18.83 -7.21 4.51
CA PRO A 456 19.74 -7.55 5.60
C PRO A 456 19.19 -8.63 6.54
N GLY A 457 20.00 -9.65 6.83
CA GLY A 457 19.63 -10.78 7.69
C GLY A 457 18.71 -11.82 7.03
N THR A 458 18.36 -11.68 5.75
CA THR A 458 17.63 -12.76 5.07
C THR A 458 18.54 -13.98 4.90
N PRO A 459 18.03 -15.20 5.18
CA PRO A 459 18.75 -16.44 4.86
C PRO A 459 18.70 -16.77 3.35
N GLN A 460 17.91 -16.03 2.56
CA GLN A 460 17.74 -16.26 1.14
C GLN A 460 18.88 -15.58 0.35
N PRO A 461 19.83 -16.34 -0.22
CA PRO A 461 20.88 -15.75 -1.04
C PRO A 461 20.27 -15.05 -2.27
N SER A 462 20.89 -13.94 -2.68
CA SER A 462 20.50 -13.22 -3.89
C SER A 462 21.72 -13.08 -4.81
N PRO A 463 22.12 -14.16 -5.51
CA PRO A 463 23.29 -14.14 -6.37
C PRO A 463 23.19 -13.01 -7.40
N GLY A 464 24.27 -12.25 -7.58
CA GLY A 464 24.33 -11.11 -8.51
C GLY A 464 23.86 -9.77 -7.95
N ASN A 465 23.23 -9.75 -6.77
CA ASN A 465 22.80 -8.51 -6.10
C ASN A 465 23.81 -7.99 -5.06
N GLY A 466 25.01 -8.56 -4.99
CA GLY A 466 26.04 -8.19 -4.02
C GLY A 466 25.87 -8.86 -2.65
N THR A 467 26.61 -8.37 -1.65
CA THR A 467 26.67 -9.01 -0.32
C THR A 467 25.38 -8.77 0.48
N THR A 468 24.78 -9.85 0.97
CA THR A 468 23.75 -9.78 2.01
C THR A 468 24.42 -9.78 3.38
N THR A 469 24.38 -8.64 4.09
CA THR A 469 24.91 -8.60 5.47
C THR A 469 24.08 -9.50 6.40
N GLN A 470 24.77 -10.19 7.32
CA GLN A 470 24.17 -10.95 8.42
C GLN A 470 24.49 -10.31 9.79
N GLU A 471 25.12 -9.13 9.79
CA GLU A 471 25.45 -8.40 11.03
C GLU A 471 24.22 -7.79 11.71
N ILE A 472 23.12 -7.63 10.97
CA ILE A 472 21.84 -7.14 11.46
C ILE A 472 20.69 -7.96 10.86
N ASP A 473 19.59 -8.06 11.60
CA ASP A 473 18.30 -8.54 11.08
C ASP A 473 17.37 -7.36 10.85
N ALA A 474 17.09 -7.05 9.58
CA ALA A 474 16.20 -5.94 9.22
C ALA A 474 14.78 -6.13 9.80
N ASN A 475 14.28 -7.36 9.91
CA ASN A 475 12.93 -7.63 10.41
C ASN A 475 12.81 -7.34 11.91
N ALA A 476 13.83 -7.69 12.70
CA ALA A 476 13.89 -7.37 14.12
C ALA A 476 13.98 -5.85 14.34
N LEU A 477 14.85 -5.17 13.59
CA LEU A 477 15.08 -3.74 13.72
C LEU A 477 13.88 -2.90 13.26
N LEU A 478 13.25 -3.25 12.12
CA LEU A 478 12.04 -2.55 11.67
C LEU A 478 10.89 -2.76 12.64
N TRP A 479 10.74 -3.95 13.24
CA TRP A 479 9.67 -4.18 14.20
C TRP A 479 9.92 -3.41 15.51
N SER A 480 11.16 -3.42 16.01
CA SER A 480 11.51 -2.62 17.18
C SER A 480 11.23 -1.13 16.95
N PHE A 481 11.47 -0.64 15.74
CA PHE A 481 11.13 0.73 15.36
C PHE A 481 9.60 0.95 15.32
N PHE A 482 8.85 0.06 14.68
CA PHE A 482 7.38 0.13 14.63
C PHE A 482 6.71 -0.04 15.99
N ALA A 483 7.33 -0.73 16.94
CA ALA A 483 6.78 -0.88 18.29
C ALA A 483 6.98 0.37 19.16
N SER A 484 7.91 1.26 18.79
CA SER A 484 8.19 2.50 19.53
C SER A 484 7.46 3.72 18.98
N HIS A 485 6.63 3.54 17.95
CA HIS A 485 5.84 4.57 17.28
C HIS A 485 4.41 4.08 17.12
#